data_AF-A0A941SP13-F1
#
_entry.id   AF-A0A941SP13-F1
#
_cell.length_a   1.000
_cell.length_b   1.000
_cell.length_c   1.000
_cell.angle_alpha   90.00
_cell.angle_beta   90.00
_cell.angle_gamma   90.00
#
_symmetry.space_group_name_H-M   'P 1'
#
loop_
_entity.id
_entity.type
_entity.pdbx_description
1 polymer ?
#
loop_
_entity_poly.entity_id
_entity_poly.type
_entity_poly.pdbx_seq_one_letter_code
_entity_poly.pdbx_strand_id
1 'polypeptide(L)'
;IFAEIHANYPDLVELAYRKKVWLVSPTTMMAVLTTARAVLKDAATRKQVHLIQQHLAALSKDFSRFEDRMDHLAKHIQQAQQDVEQVHQSSKKITSRFNKIEKVELEQNEALTLNDTGKEFYKDEQS
;
A
#
# COMPACT_ATOMS: atom_id res chain seq x y z
N ILE A 1 -2.02 -8.81 4.64
CA ILE A 1 -1.37 -9.13 5.94
C ILE A 1 -1.68 -10.56 6.40
N PHE A 2 -2.93 -10.97 6.66
CA PHE A 2 -3.20 -12.36 7.10
C PHE A 2 -2.71 -13.41 6.09
N ALA A 3 -3.09 -13.28 4.81
CA ALA A 3 -2.61 -14.13 3.73
C ALA A 3 -1.08 -14.02 3.54
N GLU A 4 -0.55 -12.80 3.64
CA GLU A 4 0.89 -12.51 3.57
C GLU A 4 1.69 -13.27 4.65
N ILE A 5 1.23 -13.24 5.90
CA ILE A 5 1.84 -13.95 7.01
C ILE A 5 1.81 -15.47 6.77
N HIS A 6 0.67 -16.00 6.31
CA HIS A 6 0.54 -17.44 6.05
C HIS A 6 1.37 -17.90 4.85
N ALA A 7 1.53 -17.05 3.83
CA ALA A 7 2.31 -17.38 2.64
C ALA A 7 3.82 -17.26 2.86
N ASN A 8 4.26 -16.19 3.56
CA ASN A 8 5.67 -15.79 3.58
C ASN A 8 6.34 -15.93 4.95
N TYR A 9 5.61 -16.23 6.02
CA TYR A 9 6.14 -16.31 7.38
C TYR A 9 5.72 -17.60 8.12
N PRO A 10 6.04 -18.80 7.58
CA PRO A 10 5.63 -20.07 8.17
C PRO A 10 6.16 -20.28 9.60
N ASP A 11 7.38 -19.81 9.89
CA ASP A 11 7.98 -19.92 11.24
C ASP A 11 7.18 -19.16 12.30
N LEU A 12 6.57 -18.02 11.91
CA LEU A 12 5.71 -17.24 12.80
C LEU A 12 4.38 -17.97 13.04
N VAL A 13 3.83 -18.60 12.01
CA VAL A 13 2.64 -19.44 12.11
C VAL A 13 2.91 -20.63 13.04
N GLU A 14 4.04 -21.32 12.86
CA GLU A 14 4.44 -22.45 13.70
C GLU A 14 4.67 -22.03 15.15
N LEU A 15 5.32 -20.88 15.38
CA LEU A 15 5.48 -20.31 16.72
C LEU A 15 4.13 -20.03 17.39
N ALA A 16 3.18 -19.46 16.66
CA ALA A 16 1.84 -19.20 17.15
C ALA A 16 1.13 -20.52 17.55
N TYR A 17 1.19 -21.54 16.68
CA TYR A 17 0.68 -22.88 16.99
C TYR A 17 1.32 -23.49 18.23
N ARG A 18 2.65 -23.45 18.37
CA ARG A 18 3.37 -23.94 19.55
C ARG A 18 2.93 -23.21 20.83
N LYS A 19 2.61 -21.92 20.73
CA LYS A 19 2.09 -21.10 21.83
C LYS A 19 0.57 -21.22 22.04
N LYS A 20 -0.12 -22.08 21.30
CA LYS A 20 -1.59 -22.24 21.34
C LYS A 20 -2.33 -20.94 21.02
N VAL A 21 -1.77 -20.12 20.14
CA VAL A 21 -2.37 -18.89 19.63
C VAL A 21 -2.71 -19.10 18.16
N TRP A 22 -3.93 -18.76 17.76
CA TRP A 22 -4.33 -18.76 16.35
C TRP A 22 -4.25 -17.36 15.78
N LEU A 23 -3.50 -17.23 14.68
CA LEU A 23 -3.55 -16.04 13.85
C LEU A 23 -4.89 -16.05 13.12
N VAL A 24 -5.58 -14.90 13.08
CA VAL A 24 -6.89 -14.76 12.45
C VAL A 24 -6.99 -13.46 11.66
N SER A 25 -7.78 -13.48 10.60
CA SER A 25 -8.32 -12.27 9.96
C SER A 25 -9.69 -11.92 10.55
N PRO A 26 -10.22 -10.70 10.34
CA PRO A 26 -11.60 -10.36 10.73
C PRO A 26 -12.61 -11.42 10.28
N THR A 27 -12.54 -11.82 9.01
CA THR A 27 -13.43 -12.83 8.42
C THR A 27 -13.27 -14.21 9.05
N THR A 28 -12.03 -14.67 9.26
CA THR A 28 -11.77 -15.99 9.87
C THR A 28 -12.24 -16.03 11.33
N MET A 29 -11.99 -14.96 12.10
CA MET A 29 -12.47 -14.85 13.47
C MET A 29 -14.00 -14.82 13.53
N MET A 30 -14.63 -14.09 12.61
CA MET A 30 -16.09 -14.00 12.52
C MET A 30 -16.72 -15.37 12.21
N ALA A 31 -16.10 -16.16 11.34
CA ALA A 31 -16.54 -17.53 11.06
C ALA A 31 -16.48 -18.42 12.33
N VAL A 32 -15.36 -18.39 13.07
CA VAL A 32 -15.20 -19.15 14.32
C VAL A 32 -16.25 -18.76 15.36
N LEU A 33 -16.49 -17.46 15.54
CA LEU A 33 -17.46 -16.96 16.50
C LEU A 33 -18.90 -17.38 16.14
N THR A 34 -19.21 -17.38 14.84
CA THR A 34 -20.51 -17.82 14.32
C THR A 34 -20.75 -19.30 14.62
N THR A 35 -19.74 -20.15 14.37
CA THR A 35 -19.80 -21.58 14.70
C THR A 35 -19.93 -21.79 16.21
N ALA A 36 -19.16 -21.08 17.03
CA ALA A 36 -19.24 -21.18 18.49
C ALA A 36 -20.63 -20.79 19.01
N ARG A 37 -21.22 -19.71 18.47
CA ARG A 37 -22.58 -19.29 18.83
C ARG A 37 -23.63 -20.33 18.44
N ALA A 38 -23.48 -20.98 17.29
CA ALA A 38 -24.39 -22.05 16.85
C ALA A 38 -24.33 -23.26 17.81
N VAL A 39 -23.13 -23.74 18.14
CA VAL A 39 -22.95 -24.86 19.08
C VAL A 39 -23.52 -24.55 20.46
N LEU A 40 -23.30 -23.33 20.97
CA LEU A 40 -23.84 -22.91 22.26
C LEU A 40 -25.37 -22.71 22.26
N LYS A 41 -25.98 -22.45 21.10
CA LYS A 41 -27.43 -22.39 20.96
C LYS A 41 -28.03 -23.79 21.08
N ASP A 42 -27.40 -24.79 20.50
CA ASP A 42 -27.89 -26.17 20.47
C ASP A 42 -27.71 -26.89 21.81
N ALA A 43 -26.71 -26.50 22.62
CA ALA A 43 -26.43 -27.08 23.94
C ALA A 43 -27.24 -26.47 25.11
N ALA A 44 -28.32 -25.74 24.85
CA ALA A 44 -29.03 -24.93 25.85
C ALA A 44 -29.75 -25.78 26.93
N THR A 45 -29.04 -26.08 28.03
CA THR A 45 -29.67 -26.53 29.30
C THR A 45 -28.91 -26.13 30.57
N ARG A 46 -28.11 -25.04 30.55
CA ARG A 46 -27.38 -24.58 31.76
C ARG A 46 -27.40 -23.07 31.93
N LYS A 47 -27.66 -22.62 33.17
CA LYS A 47 -27.79 -21.22 33.64
C LYS A 47 -26.71 -20.24 33.15
N GLN A 48 -25.55 -20.71 32.66
CA GLN A 48 -24.44 -19.87 32.20
C GLN A 48 -24.39 -19.65 30.67
N VAL A 49 -25.09 -20.45 29.87
CA VAL A 49 -25.02 -20.37 28.40
C VAL A 49 -25.57 -19.03 27.87
N HIS A 50 -26.62 -18.51 28.49
CA HIS A 50 -27.22 -17.23 28.10
C HIS A 50 -26.24 -16.06 28.24
N LEU A 51 -25.47 -16.02 29.34
CA LEU A 51 -24.46 -14.99 29.57
C LEU A 51 -23.35 -15.06 28.52
N ILE A 52 -22.87 -16.26 28.18
CA ILE A 52 -21.85 -16.45 27.13
C ILE A 52 -22.39 -15.99 25.77
N GLN A 53 -23.63 -16.34 25.42
CA GLN A 53 -24.24 -15.88 24.16
C GLN A 53 -24.33 -14.36 24.05
N GLN A 54 -24.66 -13.67 25.15
CA GLN A 54 -24.67 -12.20 25.18
C GLN A 54 -23.26 -11.63 24.95
N HIS A 55 -22.23 -12.20 25.59
CA HIS A 55 -20.84 -11.78 25.36
C HIS A 55 -20.39 -12.03 23.92
N LEU A 56 -20.71 -13.19 23.33
CA LEU A 56 -20.36 -13.47 21.94
C LEU A 56 -21.09 -12.53 20.96
N ALA A 57 -22.34 -12.14 21.26
CA ALA A 57 -23.07 -11.18 20.45
C ALA A 57 -22.44 -9.78 20.52
N ALA A 58 -22.04 -9.33 21.71
CA ALA A 58 -21.31 -8.06 21.88
C ALA A 58 -19.97 -8.09 21.13
N LEU A 59 -19.21 -9.18 21.28
CA LEU A 59 -17.93 -9.37 20.62
C LEU A 59 -18.08 -9.37 19.09
N SER A 60 -19.11 -10.03 18.56
CA SER A 60 -19.42 -10.02 17.11
C SER A 60 -19.65 -8.60 16.60
N LYS A 61 -20.36 -7.76 17.36
CA LYS A 61 -20.60 -6.35 16.99
C LYS A 61 -19.30 -5.55 16.97
N ASP A 62 -18.42 -5.77 17.93
CA ASP A 62 -17.13 -5.08 17.97
C ASP A 62 -16.21 -5.53 16.82
N PHE A 63 -16.23 -6.80 16.45
CA PHE A 63 -15.49 -7.30 15.28
C PHE A 63 -16.03 -6.74 13.97
N SER A 64 -17.34 -6.59 13.80
CA SER A 64 -17.92 -5.93 12.63
C SER A 64 -17.44 -4.47 12.51
N ARG A 65 -17.43 -3.72 13.62
CA ARG A 65 -16.88 -2.35 13.62
C ARG A 65 -15.38 -2.31 13.33
N PHE A 66 -14.64 -3.31 13.79
CA PHE A 66 -13.21 -3.44 13.52
C PHE A 66 -12.95 -3.74 12.05
N GLU A 67 -13.75 -4.63 11.44
CA GLU A 67 -13.72 -4.94 10.01
C GLU A 67 -13.95 -3.68 9.18
N ASP A 68 -15.01 -2.91 9.47
CA ASP A 68 -15.30 -1.64 8.77
C ASP A 68 -14.11 -0.66 8.84
N ARG A 69 -13.47 -0.56 10.01
CA ARG A 69 -12.29 0.31 10.19
C ARG A 69 -11.07 -0.19 9.42
N MET A 70 -10.86 -1.50 9.38
CA MET A 70 -9.78 -2.11 8.61
C MET A 70 -9.99 -1.92 7.11
N ASP A 71 -11.23 -2.01 6.62
CA ASP A 71 -11.58 -1.75 5.23
C ASP A 71 -11.33 -0.28 4.84
N HIS A 72 -11.72 0.67 5.70
CA HIS A 72 -11.40 2.08 5.48
C HIS A 72 -9.90 2.34 5.44
N LEU A 73 -9.13 1.72 6.35
CA LEU A 73 -7.68 1.83 6.36
C LEU A 73 -7.07 1.27 5.07
N ALA A 74 -7.52 0.10 4.61
CA ALA A 74 -7.04 -0.50 3.38
C ALA A 74 -7.27 0.41 2.17
N LYS A 75 -8.45 1.03 2.07
CA LYS A 75 -8.77 2.01 1.02
C LYS A 75 -7.83 3.23 1.08
N HIS A 76 -7.56 3.76 2.27
CA HIS A 76 -6.64 4.89 2.42
C HIS A 76 -5.20 4.54 2.01
N ILE A 77 -4.73 3.34 2.34
CA ILE A 77 -3.40 2.86 1.92
C ILE A 77 -3.33 2.75 0.39
N GLN A 78 -4.37 2.20 -0.25
CA GLN A 78 -4.44 2.12 -1.71
C GLN A 78 -4.42 3.51 -2.35
N GLN A 79 -5.16 4.46 -1.80
CA GLN A 79 -5.15 5.85 -2.27
C GLN A 79 -3.75 6.47 -2.14
N ALA A 80 -3.13 6.36 -0.97
CA ALA A 80 -1.77 6.88 -0.75
C ALA A 80 -0.75 6.27 -1.72
N GLN A 81 -0.88 4.96 -2.02
CA GLN A 81 -0.02 4.30 -2.99
C GLN A 81 -0.23 4.82 -4.41
N GLN A 82 -1.48 5.09 -4.80
CA GLN A 82 -1.80 5.70 -6.08
C GLN A 82 -1.26 7.13 -6.18
N ASP A 83 -1.37 7.92 -5.11
CA ASP A 83 -0.84 9.29 -5.05
C ASP A 83 0.69 9.29 -5.23
N VAL A 84 1.40 8.37 -4.57
CA VAL A 84 2.86 8.18 -4.74
C VAL A 84 3.20 7.86 -6.20
N GLU A 85 2.42 7.01 -6.87
CA GLU A 85 2.63 6.70 -8.27
C GLU A 85 2.46 7.93 -9.18
N GLN A 86 1.43 8.74 -8.95
CA GLN A 86 1.19 9.97 -9.70
C GLN A 86 2.31 11.00 -9.51
N VAL A 87 2.80 11.17 -8.27
CA VAL A 87 3.96 12.02 -7.97
C VAL A 87 5.17 11.53 -8.73
N HIS A 88 5.47 10.24 -8.69
CA HIS A 88 6.60 9.66 -9.40
C HIS A 88 6.51 9.83 -10.93
N GLN A 89 5.33 9.65 -11.52
CA GLN A 89 5.09 9.93 -12.94
C GLN A 89 5.33 11.41 -13.27
N SER A 90 4.88 12.32 -12.40
CA SER A 90 5.07 13.76 -12.57
C SER A 90 6.55 14.14 -12.49
N SER A 91 7.29 13.60 -11.50
CA SER A 91 8.73 13.77 -11.39
C SER A 91 9.46 13.29 -12.65
N LYS A 92 9.14 12.11 -13.17
CA LYS A 92 9.72 11.60 -14.44
C LYS A 92 9.48 12.55 -15.62
N LYS A 93 8.26 13.08 -15.75
CA LYS A 93 7.93 14.05 -16.81
C LYS A 93 8.72 15.35 -16.65
N ILE A 94 8.86 15.86 -15.42
CA ILE A 94 9.63 17.07 -15.12
C ILE A 94 11.10 16.85 -15.48
N THR A 95 11.72 15.77 -15.00
CA THR A 95 13.12 15.43 -15.35
C THR A 95 13.31 15.30 -16.85
N SER A 96 12.39 14.63 -17.56
CA SER A 96 12.47 14.50 -19.02
C SER A 96 12.40 15.85 -19.73
N ARG A 97 11.55 16.78 -19.27
CA ARG A 97 11.47 18.14 -19.82
C ARG A 97 12.75 18.93 -19.53
N PHE A 98 13.28 18.84 -18.32
CA PHE A 98 14.51 19.53 -17.93
C PHE A 98 15.69 19.09 -18.80
N ASN A 99 15.87 17.77 -18.98
CA ASN A 99 16.92 17.21 -19.85
C ASN A 99 16.76 17.63 -21.31
N LYS A 100 15.53 17.89 -21.79
CA LYS A 100 15.31 18.41 -23.15
C LYS A 100 15.70 19.88 -23.25
N ILE A 101 15.38 20.70 -22.24
CA ILE A 101 15.76 22.12 -22.21
C ILE A 101 17.28 22.24 -22.21
N GLU A 102 17.96 21.51 -21.31
CA GLU A 102 19.42 21.50 -21.23
C GLU A 102 20.07 21.12 -22.57
N LYS A 103 19.57 20.09 -23.24
CA LYS A 103 20.06 19.71 -24.57
C LYS A 103 19.88 20.80 -25.64
N VAL A 104 18.72 21.46 -25.67
CA VAL A 104 18.45 22.54 -26.63
C VAL A 104 19.34 23.75 -26.36
N GLU A 105 19.58 24.10 -25.09
CA GLU A 105 20.50 25.18 -24.71
C GLU A 105 21.96 24.87 -25.10
N LEU A 106 22.40 23.62 -24.92
CA LEU A 106 23.73 23.17 -25.36
C LEU A 106 23.87 23.25 -26.89
N GLU A 107 22.88 22.75 -27.65
CA GLU A 107 22.88 22.83 -29.12
C GLU A 107 22.87 24.28 -29.63
N GLN A 108 22.13 25.18 -28.98
CA GLN A 108 22.13 26.61 -29.33
C GLN A 108 23.47 27.29 -29.03
N ASN A 109 24.11 26.98 -27.90
CA ASN A 109 25.42 27.52 -27.57
C ASN A 109 26.51 27.02 -28.55
N GLU A 110 26.50 25.74 -28.92
CA GLU A 110 27.40 25.20 -29.94
C GLU A 110 27.20 25.91 -31.30
N ALA A 111 25.95 26.09 -31.74
CA ALA A 111 25.65 26.81 -32.98
C ALA A 111 26.09 28.29 -32.94
N LEU A 112 26.02 28.95 -31.78
CA LEU A 112 26.50 30.34 -31.61
C LEU A 112 28.04 30.42 -31.65
N THR A 113 28.74 29.47 -31.02
CA THR A 113 30.22 29.43 -31.03
C THR A 113 30.82 29.14 -32.41
N LEU A 114 30.15 28.31 -33.22
CA LEU A 114 30.55 28.01 -34.60
C LEU A 114 30.34 29.22 -35.54
N ASN A 115 29.33 30.04 -35.28
CA ASN A 115 29.03 31.23 -36.09
C ASN A 115 29.95 32.42 -35.77
N ASP A 116 30.48 32.52 -34.55
CA ASP A 116 31.46 33.56 -34.18
C ASP A 116 32.88 33.24 -34.67
N THR A 117 33.30 31.98 -34.59
CA THR A 117 34.61 31.54 -35.12
C THR A 117 34.69 31.63 -36.65
N GLY A 118 33.57 31.49 -37.36
CA GLY A 118 33.50 31.70 -38.81
C GLY A 118 33.57 33.16 -39.27
N LYS A 119 33.35 34.15 -38.38
CA LYS A 119 33.39 35.58 -38.73
C LYS A 119 34.75 36.23 -38.55
N GLU A 120 35.62 35.70 -37.70
CA GLU A 120 36.99 36.20 -37.54
C GLU A 120 37.91 35.84 -38.73
N PHE A 121 37.70 34.68 -39.36
CA PHE A 121 38.52 34.25 -40.51
C PHE A 121 38.34 35.09 -41.79
N TYR A 122 37.27 35.87 -41.93
CA TYR A 122 37.03 36.72 -43.12
C TYR A 122 37.52 38.17 -42.97
N LYS A 123 38.07 38.55 -41.80
CA LYS A 123 38.56 39.92 -41.58
C LYS A 123 40.05 40.12 -41.94
N ASP A 124 40.84 39.07 -41.98
CA ASP A 124 42.30 39.17 -42.19
C ASP A 124 42.73 39.15 -43.67
N GLU A 125 41.81 38.91 -44.62
CA GLU A 125 42.14 38.86 -46.05
C GLU A 125 41.84 40.16 -46.82
N GLN A 126 41.41 41.23 -46.14
CA GLN A 126 41.11 42.54 -46.75
C GLN A 126 41.77 43.75 -46.07
N SER A 127 42.89 43.58 -45.36
CA SER A 127 43.68 44.72 -44.85
C SER A 127 45.05 44.86 -45.48
#